data_AF-A0A5C8BEL4-F1
#
_entry.id   AF-A0A5C8BEL4-F1
#
_cell.length_a   1.000
_cell.length_b   1.000
_cell.length_c   1.000
_cell.angle_alpha   90.00
_cell.angle_beta   90.00
_cell.angle_gamma   90.00
#
_symmetry.space_group_name_H-M   'P 1'
#
loop_
_entity.id
_entity.type
_entity.pdbx_description
1 polymer ?
#
loop_
_entity_poly.entity_id
_entity_poly.type
_entity_poly.pdbx_seq_one_letter_code
_entity_poly.pdbx_strand_id
1 'polypeptide(L)'
;MKKIVAAMCLSIVFMPSFAMTAVNLDEHDFTCNQVKLTNKSSESEITLNCDKVKSFYKQNGIEGRNPSRVSGGGADITQMTTPDQEISLHKMRFYDDENQELICNFEGGKIHKCKAELKKPNLNKQEESK
;
A
#
# COMPACT_ATOMS: atom_id res chain seq x y z
N MET A 1 -37.71 -7.72 -47.98
CA MET A 1 -37.83 -7.30 -46.56
C MET A 1 -36.46 -7.38 -45.92
N LYS A 2 -35.99 -6.28 -45.32
CA LYS A 2 -34.69 -6.14 -44.64
C LYS A 2 -34.63 -7.06 -43.41
N LYS A 3 -33.52 -7.79 -43.23
CA LYS A 3 -33.15 -8.46 -41.99
C LYS A 3 -31.67 -8.18 -41.75
N ILE A 4 -31.37 -7.01 -41.18
CA ILE A 4 -30.03 -6.69 -40.69
C ILE A 4 -29.93 -7.37 -39.32
N VAL A 5 -29.26 -8.52 -39.27
CA VAL A 5 -28.93 -9.17 -38.00
C VAL A 5 -27.70 -8.45 -37.48
N ALA A 6 -27.91 -7.55 -36.51
CA ALA A 6 -26.84 -6.86 -35.82
C ALA A 6 -26.04 -7.86 -34.97
N ALA A 7 -24.84 -8.20 -35.43
CA ALA A 7 -23.86 -8.95 -34.65
C ALA A 7 -23.38 -8.06 -33.49
N MET A 8 -23.91 -8.30 -32.29
CA MET A 8 -23.51 -7.64 -31.07
C MET A 8 -22.14 -8.17 -30.65
N CYS A 9 -21.06 -7.48 -31.04
CA CYS A 9 -19.71 -7.78 -30.57
C CYS A 9 -19.65 -7.53 -29.05
N LEU A 10 -19.67 -8.60 -28.25
CA LEU A 10 -19.20 -8.58 -26.87
C LEU A 10 -17.68 -8.29 -26.90
N SER A 11 -17.32 -7.01 -26.81
CA SER A 11 -15.96 -6.63 -26.44
C SER A 11 -15.80 -6.90 -24.95
N ILE A 12 -15.17 -8.03 -24.62
CA ILE A 12 -14.71 -8.30 -23.26
C ILE A 12 -13.65 -7.24 -22.96
N VAL A 13 -14.02 -6.25 -22.14
CA VAL A 13 -13.08 -5.25 -21.66
C VAL A 13 -12.14 -5.97 -20.68
N PHE A 14 -11.00 -6.44 -21.19
CA PHE A 14 -9.92 -6.94 -20.35
C PHE A 14 -9.36 -5.74 -19.58
N MET A 15 -9.85 -5.53 -18.36
CA MET A 15 -9.18 -4.62 -17.43
C MET A 15 -7.94 -5.34 -16.90
N PRO A 16 -6.72 -4.85 -17.20
CA PRO A 16 -5.52 -5.45 -16.64
C PRO A 16 -5.53 -5.24 -15.12
N SER A 17 -5.55 -6.33 -14.36
CA SER A 17 -5.29 -6.31 -12.92
C SER A 17 -3.76 -6.33 -12.73
N PHE A 18 -3.15 -5.19 -12.45
CA PHE A 18 -1.74 -5.14 -12.10
C PHE A 18 -1.56 -5.51 -10.62
N ALA A 19 -0.67 -6.45 -10.35
CA ALA A 19 -0.32 -6.80 -8.98
C ALA A 19 0.79 -5.86 -8.50
N MET A 20 0.58 -5.22 -7.35
CA MET A 20 1.64 -4.44 -6.69
C MET A 20 2.81 -5.34 -6.29
N THR A 21 4.01 -4.95 -6.70
CA THR A 21 5.27 -5.65 -6.37
C THR A 21 6.01 -4.92 -5.26
N ALA A 22 6.77 -5.65 -4.44
CA ALA A 22 7.69 -5.01 -3.50
C ALA A 22 8.78 -4.26 -4.28
N VAL A 23 9.07 -3.03 -3.87
CA VAL A 23 10.05 -2.17 -4.54
C VAL A 23 11.07 -1.66 -3.53
N ASN A 24 12.33 -1.55 -3.97
CA ASN A 24 13.36 -0.85 -3.25
C ASN A 24 13.38 0.61 -3.72
N LEU A 25 13.05 1.56 -2.84
CA LEU A 25 12.97 2.98 -3.22
C LEU A 25 14.34 3.56 -3.63
N ASP A 26 15.44 2.98 -3.15
CA ASP A 26 16.78 3.45 -3.51
C ASP A 26 17.20 3.05 -4.93
N GLU A 27 16.58 2.00 -5.49
CA GLU A 27 16.87 1.46 -6.83
C GLU A 27 15.96 2.04 -7.93
N HIS A 28 14.89 2.75 -7.55
CA HIS A 28 13.93 3.35 -8.46
C HIS A 28 13.92 4.88 -8.31
N ASP A 29 13.50 5.59 -9.36
CA ASP A 29 13.43 7.06 -9.37
C ASP A 29 12.03 7.58 -9.02
N PHE A 30 11.48 7.07 -7.91
CA PHE A 30 10.24 7.61 -7.37
C PHE A 30 10.48 9.00 -6.78
N THR A 31 9.65 9.98 -7.14
CA THR A 31 9.78 11.36 -6.70
C THR A 31 8.43 11.91 -6.24
N CYS A 32 8.45 12.75 -5.21
CA CYS A 32 7.30 13.52 -4.76
C CYS A 32 7.68 14.99 -4.71
N ASN A 33 6.97 15.83 -5.46
CA ASN A 33 7.31 17.24 -5.65
C ASN A 33 8.80 17.44 -6.01
N GLN A 34 9.31 16.60 -6.92
CA GLN A 34 10.71 16.55 -7.37
C GLN A 34 11.73 16.11 -6.30
N VAL A 35 11.27 15.74 -5.10
CA VAL A 35 12.13 15.17 -4.05
C VAL A 35 12.17 13.65 -4.22
N LYS A 36 13.38 13.11 -4.40
CA LYS A 36 13.58 11.66 -4.53
C LYS A 36 13.22 10.94 -3.23
N LEU A 37 12.33 9.94 -3.35
CA LEU A 37 12.01 9.02 -2.27
C LEU A 37 13.14 8.01 -2.10
N THR A 38 13.45 7.70 -0.85
CA THR A 38 14.45 6.72 -0.46
C THR A 38 13.89 5.84 0.64
N ASN A 39 14.53 4.71 0.95
CA ASN A 39 14.10 3.91 2.11
C ASN A 39 14.32 4.63 3.45
N LYS A 40 15.03 5.76 3.44
CA LYS A 40 15.24 6.62 4.60
C LYS A 40 14.21 7.74 4.72
N SER A 41 13.36 7.91 3.73
CA SER A 41 12.34 8.96 3.75
C SER A 41 11.41 8.78 4.95
N SER A 42 11.13 9.88 5.63
CA SER A 42 10.28 9.90 6.81
C SER A 42 8.80 10.00 6.45
N GLU A 43 7.93 9.62 7.38
CA GLU A 43 6.48 9.80 7.24
C GLU A 43 6.10 11.29 7.02
N SER A 44 6.83 12.20 7.68
CA SER A 44 6.62 13.64 7.55
C SER A 44 7.00 14.13 6.16
N GLU A 45 8.14 13.67 5.61
CA GLU A 45 8.55 14.01 4.24
C GLU A 45 7.53 13.54 3.21
N ILE A 46 7.00 12.32 3.37
CA ILE A 46 5.96 11.80 2.46
C ILE A 46 4.68 12.61 2.59
N THR A 47 4.24 12.92 3.81
CA THR A 47 3.02 13.70 4.04
C THR A 47 3.10 15.12 3.49
N LEU A 48 4.29 15.73 3.51
CA LEU A 48 4.51 17.10 3.04
C LEU A 48 4.71 17.21 1.53
N ASN A 49 5.32 16.20 0.90
CA ASN A 49 5.73 16.30 -0.51
C ASN A 49 4.88 15.46 -1.47
N CYS A 50 4.23 14.38 -1.02
CA CYS A 50 3.51 13.47 -1.90
C CYS A 50 2.02 13.80 -1.98
N ASP A 51 1.40 13.39 -3.10
CA ASP A 51 -0.01 13.61 -3.35
C ASP A 51 -0.89 12.49 -2.75
N LYS A 52 -2.11 12.90 -2.34
CA LYS A 52 -3.21 12.01 -1.90
C LYS A 52 -2.79 11.00 -0.81
N VAL A 53 -1.94 11.45 0.10
CA VAL A 53 -1.41 10.64 1.20
C VAL A 53 -2.56 10.18 2.11
N LYS A 54 -2.61 8.88 2.37
CA LYS A 54 -3.55 8.24 3.30
C LYS A 54 -2.79 7.34 4.26
N SER A 55 -2.87 7.66 5.54
CA SER A 55 -2.29 6.87 6.62
C SER A 55 -3.30 5.90 7.21
N PHE A 56 -2.86 4.67 7.47
CA PHE A 56 -3.63 3.59 8.08
C PHE A 56 -2.87 3.10 9.30
N TYR A 57 -3.44 3.32 10.47
CA TYR A 57 -2.90 2.82 11.73
C TYR A 57 -3.67 1.56 12.11
N LYS A 58 -2.98 0.42 12.17
CA LYS A 58 -3.59 -0.76 12.79
C LYS A 58 -3.51 -0.58 14.30
N GLN A 59 -4.60 -0.11 14.90
CA GLN A 59 -4.76 -0.19 16.34
C GLN A 59 -4.84 -1.69 16.67
N ASN A 60 -3.82 -2.22 17.36
CA ASN A 60 -3.91 -3.58 17.90
C ASN A 60 -4.96 -3.54 19.00
N GLY A 61 -6.21 -3.77 18.61
CA GLY A 61 -7.29 -3.95 19.53
C GLY A 61 -6.99 -5.16 20.40
N ILE A 62 -7.08 -4.94 21.71
CA ILE A 62 -7.56 -5.95 22.65
C ILE A 62 -9.05 -6.22 22.29
N GLU A 63 -9.32 -6.61 21.05
CA GLU A 63 -10.64 -6.94 20.55
C GLU A 63 -10.91 -8.40 20.93
N GLY A 64 -11.35 -8.57 22.18
CA GLY A 64 -11.68 -9.88 22.74
C GLY A 64 -12.05 -9.86 24.22
N ARG A 65 -11.83 -8.78 24.97
CA ARG A 65 -12.36 -8.67 26.34
C ARG A 65 -13.71 -7.97 26.32
N ASN A 66 -14.78 -8.76 26.20
CA ASN A 66 -16.05 -8.40 26.81
C ASN A 66 -15.87 -8.45 28.33
N PRO A 67 -15.82 -7.34 29.09
CA PRO A 67 -15.79 -7.39 30.53
C PRO A 67 -17.22 -7.58 31.03
N SER A 68 -17.89 -8.65 30.61
CA SER A 68 -19.02 -9.17 31.38
C SER A 68 -18.41 -9.69 32.69
N ARG A 69 -18.35 -8.78 33.66
CA ARG A 69 -18.03 -9.04 35.06
C ARG A 69 -18.86 -10.23 35.53
N VAL A 70 -18.25 -11.41 35.60
CA VAL A 70 -18.78 -12.49 36.42
C VAL A 70 -18.19 -12.28 37.80
N SER A 71 -19.09 -12.00 38.75
CA SER A 71 -18.75 -11.87 40.16
C SER A 71 -18.25 -13.21 40.68
N GLY A 72 -17.05 -13.23 41.25
CA GLY A 72 -16.51 -14.36 42.02
C GLY A 72 -15.37 -15.09 41.32
N GLY A 73 -14.17 -15.00 41.88
CA GLY A 73 -13.03 -15.83 41.49
C GLY A 73 -11.71 -15.12 41.69
N GLY A 74 -11.21 -15.12 42.93
CA GLY A 74 -9.86 -14.66 43.24
C GLY A 74 -8.81 -15.55 42.59
N ALA A 75 -7.88 -14.91 41.88
CA ALA A 75 -6.46 -15.21 41.77
C ALA A 75 -5.89 -14.12 40.87
N ASP A 76 -4.78 -13.51 41.28
CA ASP A 76 -4.06 -12.48 40.53
C ASP A 76 -4.07 -12.76 39.02
N ILE A 77 -4.71 -11.86 38.27
CA ILE A 77 -4.50 -11.78 36.83
C ILE A 77 -3.09 -11.23 36.66
N THR A 78 -2.08 -12.10 36.75
CA THR A 78 -0.74 -11.77 36.32
C THR A 78 -0.83 -11.52 34.82
N GLN A 79 -0.90 -10.24 34.45
CA GLN A 79 -0.67 -9.81 33.08
C GLN A 79 0.74 -10.24 32.72
N MET A 80 0.86 -11.38 32.04
CA MET A 80 2.05 -11.63 31.23
C MET A 80 1.97 -10.68 30.03
N THR A 81 2.46 -9.45 30.21
CA THR A 81 2.91 -8.64 29.08
C THR A 81 4.10 -9.37 28.48
N THR A 82 3.86 -10.14 27.41
CA THR A 82 4.95 -10.57 26.54
C THR A 82 5.61 -9.30 25.96
N PRO A 83 6.94 -9.17 26.00
CA PRO A 83 7.63 -7.95 25.58
C PRO A 83 7.59 -7.67 24.06
N ASP A 84 6.97 -8.55 23.27
CA ASP A 84 7.00 -8.52 21.80
C ASP A 84 5.70 -8.02 21.14
N GLN A 85 4.78 -7.40 21.89
CA GLN A 85 3.48 -6.97 21.33
C GLN A 85 3.34 -5.46 21.21
N GLU A 86 4.22 -4.80 20.45
CA GLU A 86 3.96 -3.43 20.00
C GLU A 86 4.51 -3.16 18.59
N ILE A 87 4.15 -4.00 17.61
CA ILE A 87 4.32 -3.63 16.20
C ILE A 87 3.01 -2.99 15.73
N SER A 88 2.84 -1.70 16.03
CA SER A 88 1.85 -0.86 15.34
C SER A 88 2.33 -0.67 13.90
N LEU A 89 1.95 -1.59 13.02
CA LEU A 89 2.24 -1.47 11.58
C LEU A 89 1.45 -0.27 11.03
N HIS A 90 2.13 0.87 10.95
CA HIS A 90 1.61 2.05 10.26
C HIS A 90 1.85 1.88 8.77
N LYS A 91 0.81 2.12 7.96
CA LYS A 91 0.87 1.97 6.51
C LYS A 91 0.43 3.26 5.86
N MET A 92 1.19 3.76 4.89
CA MET A 92 0.81 4.92 4.09
C MET A 92 0.61 4.51 2.63
N ARG A 93 -0.45 5.05 2.01
CA ARG A 93 -0.71 4.99 0.58
C ARG A 93 -0.59 6.40 0.02
N PHE A 94 0.17 6.59 -1.05
CA PHE A 94 0.38 7.88 -1.68
C PHE A 94 0.74 7.69 -3.15
N TYR A 95 0.87 8.79 -3.88
CA TYR A 95 1.25 8.79 -5.29
C TYR A 95 2.54 9.60 -5.50
N ASP A 96 3.39 9.11 -6.39
CA ASP A 96 4.55 9.86 -6.87
C ASP A 96 4.14 10.90 -7.95
N ASP A 97 5.12 11.66 -8.43
CA ASP A 97 4.94 12.69 -9.47
C ASP A 97 4.48 12.11 -10.82
N GLU A 98 4.75 10.83 -11.09
CA GLU A 98 4.26 10.10 -12.26
C GLU A 98 2.87 9.46 -12.05
N ASN A 99 2.23 9.78 -10.92
CA ASN A 99 0.94 9.26 -10.49
C ASN A 99 0.92 7.71 -10.42
N GLN A 100 2.07 7.11 -10.08
CA GLN A 100 2.24 5.72 -9.67
C GLN A 100 1.85 5.60 -8.20
N GLU A 101 1.08 4.55 -7.88
CA GLU A 101 0.68 4.29 -6.50
C GLU A 101 1.80 3.61 -5.73
N LEU A 102 2.13 4.17 -4.56
CA LEU A 102 3.01 3.55 -3.58
C LEU A 102 2.27 3.24 -2.30
N ILE A 103 2.56 2.07 -1.75
CA ILE A 103 2.06 1.60 -0.47
C ILE A 103 3.23 1.17 0.40
N CYS A 104 3.55 1.96 1.41
CA CYS A 104 4.67 1.74 2.31
C CYS A 104 4.19 1.37 3.72
N ASN A 105 4.84 0.40 4.33
CA ASN A 105 4.69 0.08 5.76
C ASN A 105 5.87 0.66 6.52
N PHE A 106 5.57 1.17 7.70
CA PHE A 106 6.50 1.84 8.59
C PHE A 106 6.66 1.03 9.87
N GLU A 107 7.90 0.96 10.33
CA GLU A 107 8.29 0.36 11.59
C GLU A 107 9.29 1.29 12.27
N GLY A 108 9.02 1.71 13.51
CA GLY A 108 9.87 2.68 14.21
C GLY A 108 10.01 4.03 13.50
N GLY A 109 8.98 4.49 12.77
CA GLY A 109 8.96 5.76 12.05
C GLY A 109 9.79 5.78 10.75
N LYS A 110 10.28 4.63 10.30
CA LYS A 110 11.03 4.47 9.04
C LYS A 110 10.32 3.50 8.11
N ILE A 111 10.57 3.65 6.82
CA ILE A 111 10.05 2.74 5.80
C ILE A 111 10.68 1.36 6.01
N HIS A 112 9.83 0.37 6.28
CA HIS A 112 10.23 -1.04 6.35
C HIS A 112 10.06 -1.72 4.97
N LYS A 113 8.93 -1.46 4.29
CA LYS A 113 8.63 -2.08 2.99
C LYS A 113 7.65 -1.27 2.18
N CYS A 114 8.02 -0.97 0.94
CA CYS A 114 7.14 -0.35 -0.05
C CYS A 114 6.72 -1.34 -1.14
N LYS A 115 5.54 -1.09 -1.70
CA LYS A 115 5.04 -1.74 -2.89
C LYS A 115 4.56 -0.69 -3.88
N ALA A 116 4.77 -0.95 -5.16
CA ALA A 116 4.27 -0.11 -6.23
C ALA A 116 3.74 -0.98 -7.38
N GLU A 117 2.83 -0.43 -8.18
CA GLU A 117 2.49 -0.99 -9.48
C GLU A 117 3.52 -0.50 -10.50
N LEU A 118 4.59 -1.29 -10.68
CA LEU A 118 5.55 -0.98 -11.72
C LEU A 118 4.87 -1.12 -13.08
N LYS A 119 4.68 0.01 -13.77
CA LYS A 119 4.38 -0.01 -15.20
C LYS A 119 5.57 -0.70 -15.86
N LYS A 120 5.35 -1.88 -16.46
CA LYS A 120 6.39 -2.53 -17.26
C LYS A 120 6.96 -1.47 -18.21
N PRO A 121 8.29 -1.33 -18.34
CA PRO A 121 8.84 -0.45 -19.35
C PRO A 121 8.20 -0.86 -20.68
N ASN A 122 7.55 0.10 -21.35
CA ASN A 122 6.93 -0.15 -22.64
C ASN A 122 8.03 -0.66 -23.58
N LEU A 123 8.06 -1.98 -23.80
CA LEU A 123 8.94 -2.64 -24.76
C LEU A 123 8.42 -2.42 -26.20
N ASN A 124 7.86 -1.23 -26.49
CA ASN A 124 7.31 -0.82 -27.77
C ASN A 124 8.07 0.36 -28.37
N LYS A 125 9.37 0.48 -28.07
CA LYS A 125 10.29 1.44 -28.70
C LYS A 125 11.43 0.75 -29.44
N GLN A 126 11.16 -0.39 -30.08
CA GLN A 126 12.06 -1.01 -31.06
C GLN A 126 11.25 -1.74 -32.13
N GLU A 127 10.47 -1.02 -32.95
CA GLU A 127 10.12 -1.49 -34.31
C GLU A 127 9.63 -0.33 -35.20
N GLU A 128 10.33 0.80 -35.18
CA GLU A 128 10.33 1.76 -36.29
C GLU A 128 11.78 2.10 -36.57
N SER A 129 12.43 1.27 -37.39
CA SER A 129 13.58 1.60 -38.24
C SER A 129 14.36 0.32 -38.55
N LYS A 130 13.91 -0.45 -39.54
CA LYS A 130 14.79 -0.87 -40.63
C LYS A 130 13.98 -1.30 -41.85
#